data_AF-A0A7Y7CQW7-F1
#
_entry.id   AF-A0A7Y7CQW7-F1
#
_cell.length_a   1.000
_cell.length_b   1.000
_cell.length_c   1.000
_cell.angle_alpha   90.00
_cell.angle_beta   90.00
_cell.angle_gamma   90.00
#
_symmetry.space_group_name_H-M   'P 1'
#
loop_
_entity.id
_entity.type
_entity.pdbx_description
1 polymer ?
#
loop_
_entity_poly.entity_id
_entity_poly.type
_entity_poly.pdbx_seq_one_letter_code
_entity_poly.pdbx_strand_id
1 'polypeptide(L)'
;MDTYGLGGTEVNSDANEAIQEIPQNRTLLVEKLTQDQPIKPEVVTGLKTIEEVFDHYNPSLEVEFEDSEGVSKKENLDFNNLGDFGAKGITKQSSFLRDLSTDKDQYIKVVKQLKSNKILKSALENSEAKQALLESIRALLTEIEENK
;
A
#
# COMPACT_ATOMS: atom_id res chain seq x y z
N MET A 1 -34.29 -61.91 -34.77
CA MET A 1 -34.91 -61.11 -33.70
C MET A 1 -34.60 -59.68 -34.02
N ASP A 2 -35.60 -58.99 -34.57
CA ASP A 2 -35.48 -57.61 -35.04
C ASP A 2 -35.44 -56.65 -33.86
N THR A 3 -34.39 -55.85 -33.74
CA THR A 3 -34.31 -54.75 -32.78
C THR A 3 -34.79 -53.47 -33.47
N TYR A 4 -36.08 -53.19 -33.27
CA TYR A 4 -36.73 -51.93 -33.59
C TYR A 4 -36.29 -50.88 -32.56
N GLY A 5 -35.61 -49.83 -33.02
CA GLY A 5 -35.17 -48.71 -32.16
C GLY A 5 -34.75 -47.51 -32.99
N LEU A 6 -35.66 -46.55 -33.15
CA LEU A 6 -35.41 -45.26 -33.80
C LEU A 6 -34.62 -44.35 -32.86
N GLY A 7 -33.41 -43.97 -33.25
CA GLY A 7 -32.85 -42.65 -32.99
C GLY A 7 -32.27 -42.36 -31.61
N GLY A 8 -31.01 -41.91 -31.61
CA GLY A 8 -30.34 -41.25 -30.48
C GLY A 8 -29.25 -42.10 -29.85
N THR A 9 -28.00 -41.94 -30.31
CA THR A 9 -26.84 -42.29 -29.48
C THR A 9 -26.72 -41.19 -28.44
N GLU A 10 -26.96 -41.50 -27.17
CA GLU A 10 -26.63 -40.58 -26.09
C GLU A 10 -25.11 -40.43 -26.07
N VAL A 11 -24.62 -39.32 -26.63
CA VAL A 11 -23.24 -38.88 -26.41
C VAL A 11 -23.26 -38.39 -24.97
N ASN A 12 -22.69 -39.17 -24.05
CA ASN A 12 -22.36 -38.63 -22.74
C ASN A 12 -21.43 -37.45 -23.03
N SER A 13 -21.95 -36.23 -22.94
CA SER A 13 -21.11 -35.06 -22.86
C SER A 13 -20.38 -35.24 -21.54
N ASP A 14 -19.15 -35.75 -21.60
CA ASP A 14 -18.20 -35.62 -20.52
C ASP A 14 -18.12 -34.12 -20.24
N ALA A 15 -18.94 -33.67 -19.29
CA ALA A 15 -18.84 -32.38 -18.66
C ALA A 15 -17.60 -32.31 -17.75
N ASN A 16 -16.67 -33.24 -17.92
CA ASN A 16 -15.26 -33.00 -17.70
C ASN A 16 -14.76 -32.17 -18.89
N GLU A 17 -15.01 -30.86 -18.86
CA GLU A 17 -14.04 -29.91 -19.41
C GLU A 17 -12.72 -30.19 -18.70
N ALA A 18 -12.00 -31.17 -19.23
CA ALA A 18 -10.69 -31.52 -18.78
C ALA A 18 -9.90 -30.23 -18.85
N ILE A 19 -9.52 -29.70 -17.68
CA ILE A 19 -8.22 -29.07 -17.56
C ILE A 19 -7.26 -30.14 -18.07
N GLN A 20 -7.03 -30.15 -19.39
CA GLN A 20 -6.09 -31.03 -20.07
C GLN A 20 -4.86 -31.05 -19.19
N GLU A 21 -4.48 -32.24 -18.74
CA GLU A 21 -3.38 -32.48 -17.81
C GLU A 21 -2.29 -31.44 -18.06
N ILE A 22 -2.19 -30.46 -17.16
CA ILE A 22 -1.14 -29.46 -17.26
C ILE A 22 0.14 -30.29 -17.24
N PRO A 23 0.98 -30.23 -18.30
CA PRO A 23 2.16 -31.07 -18.37
C PRO A 23 2.95 -30.93 -17.07
N GLN A 24 3.46 -32.03 -16.50
CA GLN A 24 4.11 -32.01 -15.17
C GLN A 24 5.26 -31.00 -15.03
N ASN A 25 5.75 -30.46 -16.16
CA ASN A 25 6.74 -29.40 -16.25
C ASN A 25 6.15 -27.97 -16.41
N ARG A 26 4.85 -27.78 -16.16
CA ARG A 26 4.18 -26.47 -16.22
C ARG A 26 3.37 -26.25 -14.93
N THR A 27 3.32 -25.01 -14.50
CA THR A 27 2.53 -24.57 -13.34
C THR A 27 1.48 -23.58 -13.83
N LEU A 28 0.24 -23.78 -13.42
CA LEU A 28 -0.82 -22.80 -13.57
C LEU A 28 -1.02 -22.10 -12.22
N LEU A 29 -0.90 -20.78 -12.21
CA LEU A 29 -1.21 -19.94 -11.06
C LEU A 29 -2.48 -19.15 -11.38
N VAL A 30 -3.50 -19.28 -10.55
CA VAL A 30 -4.78 -18.55 -10.69
C VAL A 30 -5.01 -17.76 -9.43
N GLU A 31 -4.78 -16.45 -9.50
CA GLU A 31 -4.91 -15.55 -8.37
C GLU A 31 -5.44 -14.18 -8.83
N LYS A 32 -6.03 -13.42 -7.89
CA LYS A 32 -6.42 -12.03 -8.13
C LYS A 32 -5.19 -11.13 -8.00
N LEU A 33 -4.49 -10.88 -9.10
CA LEU A 33 -3.25 -10.10 -9.13
C LEU A 33 -3.47 -8.58 -9.22
N THR A 34 -4.67 -8.13 -9.61
CA THR A 34 -5.07 -6.73 -9.73
C THR A 34 -6.40 -6.47 -9.02
N GLN A 35 -6.67 -5.21 -8.64
CA GLN A 35 -7.94 -4.83 -8.01
C GLN A 35 -9.14 -5.17 -8.90
N ASP A 36 -9.03 -4.81 -10.18
CA ASP A 36 -10.07 -5.02 -11.18
C ASP A 36 -9.80 -6.31 -11.94
N GLN A 37 -10.88 -7.07 -12.17
CA GLN A 37 -10.82 -8.28 -12.98
C GLN A 37 -10.90 -7.93 -14.48
N PRO A 38 -10.13 -8.62 -15.34
CA PRO A 38 -10.24 -8.43 -16.77
C PRO A 38 -11.63 -8.88 -17.27
N ILE A 39 -12.18 -8.17 -18.26
CA ILE A 39 -13.50 -8.47 -18.85
C ILE A 39 -13.53 -9.88 -19.46
N LYS A 40 -12.37 -10.39 -19.90
CA LYS A 40 -12.19 -11.74 -20.42
C LYS A 40 -11.07 -12.43 -19.66
N PRO A 41 -11.22 -13.71 -19.28
CA PRO A 41 -10.12 -14.50 -18.74
C PRO A 41 -8.94 -14.49 -19.70
N GLU A 42 -7.76 -14.16 -19.19
CA GLU A 42 -6.51 -14.17 -19.94
C GLU A 42 -5.59 -15.25 -19.38
N VAL A 43 -5.05 -16.10 -20.26
CA VAL A 43 -4.00 -17.05 -19.90
C VAL A 43 -2.67 -16.47 -20.32
N VAL A 44 -1.97 -15.87 -19.35
CA VAL A 44 -0.67 -15.25 -19.57
C VAL A 44 0.42 -16.32 -19.45
N THR A 45 1.35 -16.34 -20.40
CA THR A 45 2.47 -17.29 -20.41
C THR A 45 3.78 -16.55 -20.65
N GLY A 46 4.90 -17.17 -20.25
CA GLY A 46 6.22 -16.62 -20.51
C GLY A 46 6.76 -15.63 -19.47
N LEU A 47 5.97 -15.29 -18.44
CA LEU A 47 6.46 -14.58 -17.25
C LEU A 47 7.33 -15.53 -16.43
N LYS A 48 8.60 -15.18 -16.26
CA LYS A 48 9.63 -16.00 -15.58
C LYS A 48 10.14 -15.34 -14.30
N THR A 49 10.03 -14.01 -14.22
CA THR A 49 10.53 -13.20 -13.11
C THR A 49 9.39 -12.46 -12.41
N ILE A 50 9.62 -12.02 -11.18
CA ILE A 50 8.64 -11.25 -10.41
C ILE A 50 8.44 -9.87 -11.05
N GLU A 51 9.52 -9.29 -11.58
CA GLU A 51 9.52 -8.01 -12.27
C GLU A 51 8.63 -8.05 -13.52
N GLU A 52 8.73 -9.11 -14.34
CA GLU A 52 7.84 -9.28 -15.51
C GLU A 52 6.36 -9.41 -15.10
N VAL A 53 6.07 -9.99 -13.93
CA VAL A 53 4.70 -10.06 -13.39
C VAL A 53 4.21 -8.65 -13.01
N PHE A 54 5.04 -7.85 -12.33
CA PHE A 54 4.67 -6.46 -11.99
C PHE A 54 4.52 -5.59 -13.24
N ASP A 55 5.42 -5.68 -14.21
CA ASP A 55 5.35 -4.92 -15.46
C ASP A 55 4.10 -5.28 -16.28
N HIS A 56 3.69 -6.55 -16.26
CA HIS A 56 2.51 -7.01 -16.99
C HIS A 56 1.20 -6.61 -16.32
N TYR A 57 1.06 -6.89 -15.02
CA TYR A 57 -0.20 -6.67 -14.31
C TYR A 57 -0.37 -5.24 -13.78
N ASN A 58 0.73 -4.48 -13.66
CA ASN A 58 0.79 -3.09 -13.20
C ASN A 58 -0.23 -2.78 -12.08
N PRO A 59 -0.13 -3.45 -10.92
CA PRO A 59 -1.11 -3.33 -9.85
C PRO A 59 -1.16 -1.89 -9.29
N SER A 60 -2.37 -1.35 -9.22
CA SER A 60 -2.70 -0.03 -8.69
C SER A 60 -3.90 -0.14 -7.75
N LEU A 61 -3.96 0.72 -6.72
CA LEU A 61 -5.05 0.76 -5.75
C LEU A 61 -5.32 2.21 -5.31
N GLU A 62 -6.56 2.65 -5.46
CA GLU A 62 -7.03 3.90 -4.84
C GLU A 62 -7.30 3.66 -3.35
N VAL A 63 -6.66 4.44 -2.49
CA VAL A 63 -6.79 4.38 -1.04
C VAL A 63 -7.29 5.73 -0.52
N GLU A 64 -8.23 5.69 0.41
CA GLU A 64 -8.71 6.85 1.13
C GLU A 64 -8.11 6.86 2.55
N PHE A 65 -7.25 7.83 2.81
CA PHE A 65 -6.71 8.09 4.14
C PHE A 65 -7.63 9.03 4.91
N GLU A 66 -7.67 8.90 6.23
CA GLU A 66 -8.40 9.81 7.11
C GLU A 66 -7.39 10.48 8.05
N ASP A 67 -7.46 11.80 8.18
CA ASP A 67 -6.63 12.55 9.12
C ASP A 67 -7.29 12.66 10.52
N SER A 68 -6.60 13.31 11.45
CA SER A 68 -7.09 13.47 12.83
C SER A 68 -8.35 14.30 12.97
N GLU A 69 -8.73 15.07 11.93
CA GLU A 69 -9.94 15.88 11.90
C GLU A 69 -11.09 15.16 11.18
N GLY A 70 -10.85 13.94 10.72
CA GLY A 70 -11.82 13.14 9.96
C GLY A 70 -11.90 13.53 8.47
N VAL A 71 -10.94 14.31 7.97
CA VAL A 71 -10.90 14.71 6.56
C VAL A 71 -10.28 13.58 5.74
N SER A 72 -11.02 13.14 4.72
CA SER A 72 -10.59 12.08 3.83
C SER A 72 -9.69 12.59 2.70
N LYS A 73 -8.58 11.90 2.46
CA LYS A 73 -7.62 12.17 1.39
C LYS A 73 -7.47 10.94 0.52
N LYS A 74 -7.94 11.03 -0.73
CA LYS A 74 -7.80 9.96 -1.71
C LYS A 74 -6.48 10.07 -2.43
N GLU A 75 -5.74 8.97 -2.47
CA GLU A 75 -4.47 8.86 -3.17
C GLU A 75 -4.39 7.50 -3.88
N ASN A 76 -3.74 7.47 -5.03
CA ASN A 76 -3.52 6.23 -5.79
C ASN A 76 -2.12 5.68 -5.47
N LEU A 77 -2.04 4.38 -5.19
CA LEU A 77 -0.80 3.66 -4.92
C LEU A 77 -0.50 2.72 -6.07
N ASP A 78 0.72 2.79 -6.58
CA ASP A 78 1.22 1.97 -7.69
C ASP A 78 2.31 1.01 -7.18
N PHE A 79 2.22 -0.27 -7.53
CA PHE A 79 3.14 -1.29 -7.05
C PHE A 79 3.96 -1.86 -8.20
N ASN A 80 5.27 -1.57 -8.20
CA ASN A 80 6.20 -2.01 -9.24
C ASN A 80 7.12 -3.15 -8.75
N ASN A 81 7.19 -3.36 -7.43
CA ASN A 81 7.99 -4.41 -6.82
C ASN A 81 7.49 -4.74 -5.40
N LEU A 82 8.03 -5.79 -4.79
CA LEU A 82 7.66 -6.22 -3.44
C LEU A 82 7.92 -5.17 -2.34
N GLY A 83 8.88 -4.27 -2.53
CA GLY A 83 9.21 -3.21 -1.58
C GLY A 83 8.13 -2.13 -1.47
N ASP A 84 7.31 -1.97 -2.52
CA ASP A 84 6.24 -0.97 -2.56
C ASP A 84 5.10 -1.32 -1.58
N PHE A 85 4.93 -2.61 -1.23
CA PHE A 85 3.98 -3.08 -0.22
C PHE A 85 4.44 -2.83 1.22
N GLY A 86 5.71 -2.49 1.42
CA GLY A 86 6.24 -2.17 2.75
C GLY A 86 5.82 -0.77 3.20
N ALA A 87 5.83 -0.52 4.52
CA ALA A 87 5.49 0.79 5.08
C ALA A 87 6.28 1.94 4.42
N LYS A 88 7.58 1.75 4.15
CA LYS A 88 8.40 2.75 3.46
C LYS A 88 7.99 2.96 2.00
N GLY A 89 7.58 1.90 1.31
CA GLY A 89 7.10 1.96 -0.07
C GLY A 89 5.82 2.78 -0.15
N ILE A 90 4.83 2.40 0.66
CA ILE A 90 3.54 3.10 0.77
C ILE A 90 3.74 4.58 1.17
N THR A 91 4.52 4.84 2.23
CA THR A 91 4.79 6.21 2.70
C THR A 91 5.52 7.06 1.65
N LYS A 92 6.32 6.47 0.76
CA LYS A 92 7.02 7.22 -0.30
C LYS A 92 6.07 7.70 -1.40
N GLN A 93 5.01 6.95 -1.66
CA GLN A 93 4.01 7.25 -2.69
C GLN A 93 2.94 8.23 -2.21
N SER A 94 2.64 8.20 -0.91
CA SER A 94 1.64 9.06 -0.30
C SER A 94 2.23 10.38 0.17
N SER A 95 1.66 11.50 -0.28
CA SER A 95 2.05 12.84 0.18
C SER A 95 1.72 13.02 1.65
N PHE A 96 0.50 12.61 2.02
CA PHE A 96 0.01 12.67 3.39
C PHE A 96 0.86 11.84 4.36
N LEU A 97 1.13 10.58 4.04
CA LEU A 97 1.93 9.72 4.91
C LEU A 97 3.39 10.18 4.99
N ARG A 98 3.94 10.74 3.92
CA ARG A 98 5.31 11.27 3.93
C ARG A 98 5.45 12.45 4.88
N ASP A 99 4.49 13.38 4.85
CA ASP A 99 4.46 14.52 5.75
C ASP A 99 4.28 14.05 7.19
N LEU A 100 3.33 13.14 7.44
CA LEU A 100 3.11 12.55 8.77
C LEU A 100 4.34 11.80 9.30
N SER A 101 5.05 11.06 8.43
CA SER A 101 6.30 10.39 8.79
C SER A 101 7.41 11.39 9.13
N THR A 102 7.47 12.50 8.40
CA THR A 102 8.43 13.57 8.66
C THR A 102 8.17 14.22 10.01
N ASP A 103 6.91 14.55 10.31
CA ASP A 103 6.49 15.11 11.59
C ASP A 103 6.84 14.17 12.75
N LYS A 104 6.52 12.88 12.60
CA LYS A 104 6.88 11.84 13.57
C LYS A 104 8.39 11.82 13.85
N ASP A 105 9.22 11.83 12.81
CA ASP A 105 10.67 11.80 12.96
C ASP A 105 11.20 13.08 13.63
N GLN A 106 10.62 14.24 13.31
CA GLN A 106 10.92 15.50 13.98
C GLN A 106 10.54 15.47 15.46
N TYR A 107 9.34 15.00 15.80
CA TYR A 107 8.89 14.87 17.18
C TYR A 107 9.80 13.94 17.99
N ILE A 108 10.21 12.80 17.42
CA ILE A 108 11.14 11.88 18.09
C ILE A 108 12.48 12.57 18.37
N LYS A 109 13.00 13.37 17.43
CA LYS A 109 14.23 14.14 17.63
C LYS A 109 14.07 15.16 18.76
N VAL A 110 12.97 15.92 18.77
CA VAL A 110 12.65 16.90 19.82
C VAL A 110 12.58 16.20 21.18
N VAL A 111 11.81 15.12 21.29
CA VAL A 111 11.69 14.34 22.54
C VAL A 111 13.04 13.83 23.02
N LYS A 112 13.90 13.35 22.12
CA LYS A 112 15.26 12.91 22.48
C LYS A 112 16.09 14.06 23.05
N GLN A 113 16.02 15.25 22.44
CA GLN A 113 16.73 16.44 22.95
C GLN A 113 16.20 16.85 24.32
N LEU A 114 14.87 16.90 24.50
CA LEU A 114 14.25 17.24 25.79
C LEU A 114 14.64 16.25 26.90
N LYS A 115 14.75 14.96 26.60
CA LYS A 115 15.15 13.93 27.58
C LYS A 115 16.64 13.95 27.91
N SER A 116 17.49 14.20 26.92
CA SER A 116 18.95 14.12 27.08
C SER A 116 19.55 15.35 27.78
N ASN A 117 18.90 16.51 27.66
CA ASN A 117 19.37 17.75 28.27
C ASN A 117 18.75 17.95 29.66
N LYS A 118 19.55 17.78 30.72
CA LYS A 118 19.10 17.94 32.11
C LYS A 118 18.56 19.35 32.40
N ILE A 119 19.15 20.39 31.80
CA ILE A 119 18.72 21.78 31.99
C ILE A 119 17.33 21.98 31.36
N LEU A 120 17.13 21.52 30.12
CA LEU A 120 15.82 21.60 29.47
C LEU A 120 14.76 20.80 30.23
N LYS A 121 15.12 19.60 30.71
CA LYS A 121 14.21 18.79 31.53
C LYS A 121 13.77 19.53 32.80
N SER A 122 14.71 20.09 33.56
CA SER A 122 14.40 20.85 34.78
C SER A 122 13.64 22.15 34.48
N ALA A 123 13.93 22.82 33.36
CA ALA A 123 13.19 24.00 32.92
C ALA A 123 11.74 23.67 32.53
N LEU A 124 11.48 22.48 31.97
CA LEU A 124 10.13 22.02 31.63
C LEU A 124 9.30 21.63 32.87
N GLU A 125 9.94 21.23 33.96
CA GLU A 125 9.29 20.93 35.25
C GLU A 125 8.90 22.20 36.02
N ASN A 126 9.55 23.34 35.73
CA ASN A 126 9.22 24.64 36.30
C ASN A 126 8.23 25.40 35.39
N SER A 127 7.07 25.77 35.92
CA SER A 127 6.01 26.43 35.14
C SER A 127 6.43 27.78 34.52
N GLU A 128 7.24 28.56 35.22
CA GLU A 128 7.70 29.89 34.77
C GLU A 128 8.75 29.75 33.65
N ALA A 129 9.75 28.88 33.85
CA ALA A 129 10.77 28.63 32.84
C ALA A 129 10.20 28.00 31.57
N LYS A 130 9.20 27.12 31.70
CA LYS A 130 8.46 26.55 30.57
C LYS A 130 7.69 27.62 29.79
N GLN A 131 7.04 28.56 30.48
CA GLN A 131 6.30 29.66 29.86
C GLN A 131 7.26 30.56 29.05
N ALA A 132 8.39 30.95 29.64
CA ALA A 132 9.40 31.78 28.99
C ALA A 132 10.01 31.11 27.75
N LEU A 133 10.25 29.79 27.82
CA LEU A 133 10.71 29.02 26.67
C LEU A 133 9.67 28.97 25.53
N LEU A 134 8.39 28.79 25.87
CA LEU A 134 7.28 28.82 24.91
C LEU A 134 7.16 30.19 24.23
N GLU A 135 7.26 31.27 24.99
CA GLU A 135 7.22 32.64 24.45
C GLU A 135 8.41 32.91 23.53
N SER A 136 9.60 32.46 23.89
CA SER A 136 10.80 32.58 23.05
C SER A 136 10.63 31.82 21.72
N ILE A 137 10.09 30.59 21.76
CA ILE A 137 9.82 29.81 20.55
C ILE A 137 8.76 30.49 19.67
N ARG A 138 7.70 31.04 20.28
CA ARG A 138 6.66 31.78 19.55
C ARG A 138 7.21 33.04 18.89
N ALA A 139 8.06 33.80 19.58
CA ALA A 139 8.69 34.98 19.02
C ALA A 139 9.58 34.62 17.81
N LEU A 140 10.36 33.54 17.90
CA LEU A 140 11.17 33.04 16.78
C LEU A 140 10.30 32.56 15.60
N LEU A 141 9.15 31.93 15.88
CA LEU A 141 8.19 31.54 14.84
C LEU A 141 7.63 32.77 14.12
N THR A 142 7.20 33.80 14.86
CA THR A 142 6.70 35.05 14.28
C THR A 142 7.77 35.74 13.43
N GLU A 143 9.02 35.79 13.89
CA GLU A 143 10.13 36.36 13.12
C GLU A 143 10.35 35.61 11.80
N ILE A 144 10.24 34.28 11.80
CA ILE A 144 10.38 33.47 10.57
C ILE A 144 9.20 33.69 9.62
N GLU A 145 7.97 33.81 10.15
CA GLU A 145 6.76 34.05 9.36
C GLU A 145 6.73 35.45 8.72
N GLU A 146 7.20 36.47 9.43
CA GLU A 146 7.30 37.85 8.92
C GLU A 146 8.40 38.02 7.86
N ASN A 147 9.43 37.17 7.89
CA ASN A 147 10.53 37.15 6.92
C ASN A 147 10.34 36.13 5.79
N LYS A 148 9.14 35.56 5.65
CA LYS A 148 8.78 34.58 4.62
C LYS A 148 8.18 35.26 3.40
#